data_AF-X1ECU4-F1
#
_entry.id   AF-X1ECU4-F1
#
_cell.length_a   1.000
_cell.length_b   1.000
_cell.length_c   1.000
_cell.angle_alpha   90.00
_cell.angle_beta   90.00
_cell.angle_gamma   90.00
#
_symmetry.space_group_name_H-M   'P 1'
#
loop_
_entity.id
_entity.type
_entity.pdbx_description
1 polymer ?
#
loop_
_entity_poly.entity_id
_entity_poly.type
_entity_poly.pdbx_seq_one_letter_code
_entity_poly.pdbx_strand_id
1 'polypeptide(L)'
;NTTGGSWAGPVFKQSKHPEATYDFLAFMATEPANMWNATRGWTGVDPGRTFVFIKPYGPATTEDYVKRGWDAGDATEYSEGYYKNFYNPLMYPYLRIPGSVDYHNVLDIYLSEAVTGTVSPEEALKKIYEEWEETTDQLDREEQIKLYRESIGY
;
A
#
# COMPACT_ATOMS: atom_id res chain seq x y z
N ASN A 1 1.08 -2.09 -5.49
CA ASN A 1 0.63 -1.02 -4.58
C ASN A 1 0.72 0.30 -5.34
N THR A 2 -0.41 0.95 -5.58
CA THR A 2 -0.51 2.17 -6.39
C THR A 2 -0.23 3.47 -5.63
N THR A 3 0.03 3.40 -4.32
CA THR A 3 0.40 4.52 -3.45
C THR A 3 1.83 4.45 -2.88
N GLY A 4 2.65 3.49 -3.34
CA GLY A 4 4.06 3.37 -2.92
C GLY A 4 4.31 2.50 -1.68
N GLY A 5 3.31 1.77 -1.18
CA GLY A 5 3.44 0.88 -0.02
C GLY A 5 2.66 1.40 1.19
N SER A 6 2.08 0.51 1.99
CA SER A 6 1.73 0.88 3.36
C SER A 6 2.99 0.75 4.23
N TRP A 7 3.45 1.87 4.77
CA TRP A 7 4.63 1.88 5.63
C TRP A 7 4.24 1.32 7.00
N ALA A 8 4.83 0.19 7.36
CA ALA A 8 4.67 -0.42 8.68
C ALA A 8 6.00 -0.36 9.42
N GLY A 9 5.96 -0.08 10.72
CA GLY A 9 7.12 -0.21 11.60
C GLY A 9 7.16 -1.62 12.20
N PRO A 10 7.92 -2.58 11.64
CA PRO A 10 8.07 -3.89 12.27
C PRO A 10 8.92 -3.78 13.54
N VAL A 11 8.53 -4.52 14.58
CA VAL A 11 9.41 -4.73 15.74
C VAL A 11 10.30 -5.93 15.45
N PHE A 12 11.61 -5.70 15.42
CA PHE A 12 12.56 -6.78 15.16
C PHE A 12 12.53 -7.82 16.29
N LYS A 13 12.42 -9.11 15.92
CA LYS A 13 12.30 -10.22 16.88
C LYS A 13 13.48 -10.30 17.86
N GLN A 14 14.68 -9.88 17.46
CA GLN A 14 15.87 -9.87 18.33
C GLN A 14 16.19 -8.47 18.89
N SER A 15 15.24 -7.53 18.83
CA SER A 15 15.42 -6.21 19.45
C SER A 15 15.75 -6.37 20.93
N LYS A 16 16.72 -5.61 21.42
CA LYS A 16 17.04 -5.52 22.85
C LYS A 16 16.04 -4.63 23.62
N HIS A 17 15.21 -3.88 22.89
CA HIS A 17 14.23 -2.93 23.43
C HIS A 17 12.90 -3.01 22.66
N PRO A 18 12.23 -4.18 22.62
CA PRO A 18 11.01 -4.37 21.82
C PRO A 18 9.84 -3.52 22.33
N GLU A 19 9.69 -3.39 23.66
CA GLU A 19 8.63 -2.57 24.28
C GLU A 19 8.80 -1.08 23.93
N ALA A 20 9.99 -0.52 24.12
CA ALA A 20 10.25 0.88 23.77
C ALA A 20 10.05 1.16 22.26
N THR A 21 10.39 0.19 21.40
CA THR A 21 10.15 0.30 19.96
C THR A 21 8.65 0.29 19.66
N TYR A 22 7.89 -0.62 20.29
CA TYR A 22 6.44 -0.67 20.18
C TYR A 22 5.79 0.62 20.67
N ASP A 23 6.19 1.13 21.85
CA ASP A 23 5.65 2.36 22.43
C ASP A 23 5.85 3.57 21.52
N PHE A 24 7.04 3.69 20.92
CA PHE A 24 7.32 4.74 19.94
C PHE A 24 6.41 4.63 18.71
N LEU A 25 6.28 3.42 18.15
CA LEU A 25 5.41 3.19 16.98
C LEU A 25 3.93 3.45 17.32
N ALA A 26 3.47 3.04 18.50
CA ALA A 26 2.12 3.29 18.99
C ALA A 26 1.87 4.78 19.16
N PHE A 27 2.83 5.53 19.73
CA PHE A 27 2.77 6.99 19.81
C PHE A 27 2.63 7.64 18.43
N MET A 28 3.45 7.24 17.46
CA MET A 28 3.40 7.74 16.09
C MET A 28 2.09 7.39 15.37
N ALA A 29 1.41 6.31 15.78
CA ALA A 29 0.12 5.88 15.26
C ALA A 29 -1.09 6.60 15.89
N THR A 30 -0.90 7.40 16.94
CA THR A 30 -1.98 8.22 17.51
C THR A 30 -2.51 9.22 16.49
N GLU A 31 -3.80 9.56 16.56
CA GLU A 31 -4.44 10.47 15.61
C GLU A 31 -3.71 11.82 15.46
N PRO A 32 -3.31 12.53 16.54
CA PRO A 32 -2.59 13.81 16.39
C PRO A 32 -1.24 13.66 15.68
N ALA A 33 -0.46 12.63 16.02
CA ALA A 33 0.83 12.38 15.41
C ALA A 33 0.68 11.95 13.94
N ASN A 34 -0.25 11.03 13.67
CA ASN A 34 -0.52 10.55 12.32
C ASN A 34 -1.06 11.68 11.44
N MET A 35 -2.02 12.48 11.91
CA MET A 35 -2.56 13.61 11.16
C MET A 35 -1.47 14.62 10.84
N TRP A 36 -0.57 14.94 11.78
CA TRP A 36 0.55 15.82 11.50
C TRP A 36 1.48 15.26 10.41
N ASN A 37 1.80 13.95 10.46
CA ASN A 37 2.64 13.29 9.44
C ASN A 37 1.94 13.14 8.08
N ALA A 38 0.63 12.94 8.05
CA ALA A 38 -0.13 12.78 6.81
C ALA A 38 -0.38 14.10 6.07
N THR A 39 -0.08 15.24 6.69
CA THR A 39 -0.45 16.56 6.16
C THR A 39 0.73 17.53 6.09
N ARG A 40 1.97 17.03 6.16
CA ARG A 40 3.17 17.87 6.06
C ARG A 40 4.05 17.44 4.90
N GLY A 41 4.33 18.35 3.97
CA GLY A 41 4.95 18.01 2.68
C GLY A 41 6.28 17.23 2.75
N TRP A 42 7.08 17.40 3.81
CA TRP A 42 8.37 16.72 3.93
C TRP A 42 8.30 15.32 4.56
N THR A 43 7.17 14.91 5.14
CA THR A 43 7.01 13.60 5.81
C THR A 43 6.55 12.51 4.85
N GLY A 44 6.59 12.76 3.54
CA GLY A 44 6.15 11.84 2.49
C GLY A 44 4.66 11.90 2.17
N VAL A 45 3.83 12.49 3.07
CA VAL A 45 2.37 12.66 2.93
C VAL A 45 1.71 11.35 2.48
N ASP A 46 1.41 10.47 3.44
CA ASP A 46 0.83 9.16 3.15
C ASP A 46 -0.46 8.92 3.97
N PRO A 47 -1.65 9.17 3.39
CA PRO A 47 -2.94 8.91 4.02
C PRO A 47 -3.24 7.44 4.31
N GLY A 48 -2.68 6.91 5.41
CA GLY A 48 -2.88 5.51 5.84
C GLY A 48 -4.04 5.25 6.81
N ARG A 49 -4.85 6.27 7.11
CA ARG A 49 -5.95 6.21 8.11
C ARG A 49 -7.19 6.95 7.63
N THR A 50 -8.37 6.40 7.92
CA THR A 50 -9.63 7.00 7.48
C THR A 50 -9.84 8.41 8.01
N PHE A 51 -9.34 8.70 9.22
CA PHE A 51 -9.51 10.02 9.83
C PHE A 51 -8.75 11.15 9.12
N VAL A 52 -7.75 10.84 8.28
CA VAL A 52 -7.00 11.88 7.57
C VAL A 52 -7.70 12.33 6.29
N PHE A 53 -8.61 11.52 5.73
CA PHE A 53 -9.31 11.90 4.52
C PHE A 53 -10.31 13.02 4.79
N ILE A 54 -10.32 14.00 3.88
CA ILE A 54 -11.30 15.07 3.87
C ILE A 54 -12.68 14.48 3.53
N LYS A 55 -13.74 15.08 4.08
CA LYS A 55 -15.13 14.74 3.71
C LYS A 55 -15.30 14.69 2.18
N PRO A 56 -16.08 13.75 1.64
CA PRO A 56 -16.97 12.80 2.34
C PRO A 56 -16.29 11.49 2.79
N TYR A 57 -15.01 11.30 2.49
CA TYR A 57 -14.32 10.02 2.68
C TYR A 57 -13.81 9.78 4.10
N GLY A 58 -13.61 10.86 4.85
CA GLY A 58 -13.27 10.83 6.26
C GLY A 58 -13.81 12.06 7.00
N PRO A 59 -13.47 12.21 8.29
CA PRO A 59 -13.91 13.29 9.15
C PRO A 59 -13.09 14.58 9.01
N ALA A 60 -11.89 14.55 8.39
CA ALA A 60 -11.05 15.73 8.26
C ALA A 60 -11.71 16.81 7.39
N THR A 61 -11.25 18.05 7.56
CA THR A 61 -11.69 19.17 6.72
C THR A 61 -10.53 19.76 5.95
N THR A 62 -10.84 20.54 4.91
CA THR A 62 -9.82 21.27 4.14
C THR A 62 -9.02 22.22 5.04
N GLU A 63 -9.64 22.83 6.06
CA GLU A 63 -8.95 23.69 7.03
C GLU A 63 -7.86 22.94 7.82
N ASP A 64 -8.01 21.63 8.06
CA ASP A 64 -6.97 20.83 8.70
C ASP A 64 -5.68 20.79 7.87
N TYR A 65 -5.79 20.84 6.55
CA TYR A 65 -4.65 20.86 5.64
C TYR A 65 -4.13 22.27 5.42
N VAL A 66 -5.03 23.25 5.23
CA VAL A 66 -4.67 24.66 5.01
C VAL A 66 -3.86 25.24 6.17
N LYS A 67 -4.22 24.92 7.43
CA LYS A 67 -3.45 25.36 8.61
C LYS A 67 -2.02 24.79 8.66
N ARG A 68 -1.69 23.86 7.78
CA ARG A 68 -0.37 23.21 7.64
C ARG A 68 0.35 23.58 6.35
N GLY A 69 -0.18 24.57 5.62
CA GLY A 69 0.48 25.18 4.47
C GLY A 69 0.07 24.59 3.11
N TRP A 70 -0.99 23.80 3.06
CA TRP A 70 -1.55 23.33 1.79
C TRP A 70 -2.40 24.40 1.13
N ASP A 71 -2.44 24.38 -0.20
CA ASP A 71 -3.55 24.96 -0.93
C ASP A 71 -4.83 24.14 -0.67
N ALA A 72 -5.97 24.83 -0.59
CA ALA A 72 -7.26 24.21 -0.26
C ALA A 72 -7.76 23.27 -1.38
N GLY A 73 -7.54 23.66 -2.64
CA GLY A 73 -7.87 22.86 -3.81
C GLY A 73 -6.99 21.61 -3.86
N ASP A 74 -5.67 21.80 -3.78
CA ASP A 74 -4.70 20.70 -3.80
C ASP A 74 -4.97 19.66 -2.72
N ALA A 75 -5.26 20.10 -1.48
CA ALA A 75 -5.57 19.20 -0.37
C ALA A 75 -6.82 18.35 -0.65
N THR A 76 -7.86 18.97 -1.23
CA THR A 76 -9.12 18.29 -1.54
C THR A 76 -8.93 17.27 -2.66
N GLU A 77 -8.28 17.70 -3.77
CA GLU A 77 -8.01 16.83 -4.92
C GLU A 77 -7.08 15.67 -4.55
N TYR A 78 -6.02 15.94 -3.78
CA TYR A 78 -5.10 14.91 -3.31
C TYR A 78 -5.80 13.91 -2.39
N SER A 79 -6.57 14.38 -1.41
CA SER A 79 -7.32 13.50 -0.50
C SER A 79 -8.30 12.60 -1.25
N GLU A 80 -9.06 13.16 -2.20
CA GLU A 80 -10.02 12.40 -3.01
C GLU A 80 -9.33 11.39 -3.93
N GLY A 81 -8.29 11.83 -4.66
CA GLY A 81 -7.54 10.98 -5.57
C GLY A 81 -6.86 9.82 -4.84
N TYR A 82 -6.23 10.11 -3.70
CA TYR A 82 -5.60 9.08 -2.87
C TYR A 82 -6.63 8.09 -2.35
N TYR A 83 -7.77 8.55 -1.80
CA TYR A 83 -8.81 7.65 -1.32
C TYR A 83 -9.31 6.70 -2.42
N LYS A 84 -9.65 7.25 -3.59
CA LYS A 84 -10.14 6.45 -4.74
C LYS A 84 -9.10 5.43 -5.20
N ASN A 85 -7.82 5.77 -5.11
CA ASN A 85 -6.73 4.88 -5.46
C ASN A 85 -6.54 3.76 -4.41
N PHE A 86 -6.44 4.12 -3.13
CA PHE A 86 -6.18 3.20 -2.02
C PHE A 86 -7.33 2.21 -1.79
N TYR A 87 -8.57 2.64 -2.03
CA TYR A 87 -9.76 1.79 -1.89
C TYR A 87 -10.28 1.25 -3.23
N ASN A 88 -9.46 1.28 -4.28
CA ASN A 88 -9.86 0.72 -5.58
C ASN A 88 -10.03 -0.81 -5.45
N PRO A 89 -11.18 -1.40 -5.87
CA PRO A 89 -11.38 -2.85 -5.81
C PRO A 89 -10.42 -3.65 -6.70
N LEU A 90 -9.80 -2.99 -7.69
CA LEU A 90 -8.78 -3.57 -8.56
C LEU A 90 -7.35 -3.27 -8.07
N MET A 91 -7.18 -2.75 -6.85
CA MET A 91 -5.86 -2.49 -6.31
C MET A 91 -5.07 -3.79 -6.18
N TYR A 92 -3.89 -3.83 -6.81
CA TYR A 92 -2.97 -4.94 -6.64
C TYR A 92 -2.45 -4.99 -5.19
N PRO A 93 -2.72 -6.08 -4.45
CA PRO A 93 -2.37 -6.19 -3.05
C PRO A 93 -0.86 -6.21 -2.86
N TYR A 94 -0.38 -5.73 -1.72
CA TYR A 94 1.02 -5.89 -1.37
C TYR A 94 1.24 -7.30 -0.81
N LEU A 95 1.77 -8.20 -1.62
CA LEU A 95 2.01 -9.59 -1.24
C LEU A 95 3.08 -9.68 -0.13
N ARG A 96 2.77 -10.47 0.90
CA ARG A 96 3.64 -10.73 2.07
C ARG A 96 3.85 -12.23 2.27
N ILE A 97 4.07 -12.93 1.17
CA ILE A 97 4.26 -14.39 1.10
C ILE A 97 5.58 -14.72 0.38
N PRO A 98 6.16 -15.92 0.56
CA PRO A 98 7.31 -16.35 -0.22
C PRO A 98 7.06 -16.21 -1.73
N GLY A 99 8.09 -15.88 -2.51
CA GLY A 99 7.95 -15.67 -3.97
C GLY A 99 7.39 -14.31 -4.39
N SER A 100 7.03 -13.41 -3.45
CA SER A 100 6.47 -12.09 -3.77
C SER A 100 7.29 -11.32 -4.83
N VAL A 101 8.62 -11.40 -4.79
CA VAL A 101 9.50 -10.76 -5.79
C VAL A 101 9.29 -11.35 -7.19
N ASP A 102 9.12 -12.66 -7.31
CA ASP A 102 8.92 -13.35 -8.58
C ASP A 102 7.56 -12.96 -9.19
N TYR A 103 6.49 -12.94 -8.38
CA TYR A 103 5.19 -12.43 -8.83
C TYR A 103 5.27 -10.98 -9.37
N HIS A 104 6.02 -10.10 -8.69
CA HIS A 104 6.20 -8.72 -9.13
C HIS A 104 7.03 -8.63 -10.42
N ASN A 105 8.11 -9.39 -10.54
CA ASN A 105 8.96 -9.38 -11.73
C ASN A 105 8.19 -9.80 -12.98
N VAL A 106 7.39 -10.87 -12.88
CA VAL A 106 6.52 -11.33 -13.97
C VAL A 106 5.55 -10.22 -14.40
N LEU A 107 4.95 -9.53 -13.43
CA LEU A 107 4.05 -8.41 -13.70
C LEU A 107 4.78 -7.28 -14.44
N ASP A 108 5.95 -6.85 -13.94
CA ASP A 108 6.73 -5.75 -14.52
C ASP A 108 7.19 -6.05 -15.95
N ILE A 109 7.65 -7.27 -16.22
CA ILE A 109 8.09 -7.71 -17.56
C ILE A 109 6.95 -7.59 -18.55
N TYR A 110 5.81 -8.24 -18.27
CA TYR A 110 4.73 -8.34 -19.25
C TYR A 110 3.89 -7.07 -19.37
N LEU A 111 3.78 -6.27 -18.30
CA LEU A 111 3.23 -4.92 -18.41
C LEU A 111 4.13 -4.03 -19.28
N SER A 112 5.45 -4.13 -19.14
CA SER A 112 6.38 -3.39 -20.00
C SER A 112 6.22 -3.80 -21.46
N GLU A 113 6.13 -5.11 -21.76
CA GLU A 113 5.92 -5.61 -23.13
C GLU A 113 4.61 -5.11 -23.74
N ALA A 114 3.52 -5.08 -22.96
CA ALA A 114 2.23 -4.56 -23.43
C ALA A 114 2.30 -3.05 -23.71
N VAL A 115 2.93 -2.28 -22.82
CA VAL A 115 3.07 -0.82 -22.97
C VAL A 115 3.93 -0.45 -24.18
N THR A 116 4.95 -1.25 -24.51
CA THR A 116 5.78 -1.05 -25.71
C THR A 116 5.17 -1.63 -26.98
N GLY A 117 4.01 -2.31 -26.89
CA GLY A 117 3.34 -2.94 -28.03
C GLY A 117 4.01 -4.21 -28.54
N THR A 118 4.90 -4.82 -27.74
CA THR A 118 5.54 -6.11 -28.06
C THR A 118 4.54 -7.25 -28.07
N VAL A 119 3.58 -7.22 -27.15
CA VAL A 119 2.43 -8.14 -27.05
C VAL A 119 1.14 -7.34 -26.84
N SER A 120 -0.02 -7.95 -27.07
CA SER A 120 -1.29 -7.31 -26.72
C SER A 120 -1.50 -7.30 -25.20
N PRO A 121 -2.32 -6.39 -24.64
CA PRO A 121 -2.68 -6.42 -23.23
C PRO A 121 -3.27 -7.75 -22.78
N GLU A 122 -4.09 -8.39 -23.62
CA GLU A 122 -4.68 -9.71 -23.35
C GLU A 122 -3.62 -10.81 -23.29
N GLU A 123 -2.64 -10.78 -24.21
CA GLU A 123 -1.53 -11.73 -24.20
C GLU A 123 -0.64 -11.55 -22.97
N ALA A 124 -0.30 -10.30 -22.61
CA ALA A 124 0.49 -10.01 -21.41
C ALA A 124 -0.20 -10.54 -20.14
N LEU A 125 -1.49 -10.25 -19.96
CA LEU A 125 -2.25 -10.73 -18.80
C LEU A 125 -2.34 -12.26 -18.74
N LYS A 126 -2.44 -12.91 -19.91
CA LYS A 126 -2.42 -14.38 -19.97
C LYS A 126 -1.07 -14.93 -19.50
N LYS A 127 0.05 -14.38 -19.98
CA LYS A 127 1.39 -14.82 -19.56
C LYS A 127 1.64 -14.59 -18.06
N ILE A 128 1.21 -13.44 -17.55
CA ILE A 128 1.27 -13.13 -16.11
C ILE A 128 0.54 -14.21 -15.31
N TYR A 129 -0.69 -14.54 -15.71
CA TYR A 129 -1.47 -15.57 -15.04
C TYR A 129 -0.79 -16.94 -15.06
N GLU A 130 -0.31 -17.38 -16.23
CA GLU A 130 0.34 -18.68 -16.39
C GLU A 130 1.60 -18.79 -15.51
N GLU A 131 2.48 -17.79 -15.49
CA GLU A 131 3.70 -17.83 -14.67
C GLU A 131 3.43 -17.64 -13.16
N TRP A 132 2.38 -16.92 -12.79
CA TRP A 132 1.94 -16.85 -11.40
C TRP A 132 1.43 -18.20 -10.89
N GLU A 133 0.68 -18.94 -11.71
CA GLU A 133 0.23 -20.29 -11.37
C GLU A 133 1.44 -21.23 -11.20
N GLU A 134 2.43 -21.16 -12.10
CA GLU A 134 3.67 -21.93 -11.97
C GLU A 134 4.44 -21.60 -10.68
N THR A 135 4.62 -20.31 -10.38
CA THR A 135 5.27 -19.85 -9.13
C THR A 135 4.53 -20.36 -7.91
N THR A 136 3.20 -20.30 -7.92
CA THR A 136 2.35 -20.76 -6.82
C THR A 136 2.49 -22.27 -6.60
N ASP A 137 2.50 -23.05 -7.67
CA ASP A 137 2.61 -24.51 -7.60
C ASP A 137 4.02 -24.95 -7.16
N GLN A 138 5.08 -24.26 -7.60
CA GLN A 138 6.45 -24.51 -7.15
C GLN A 138 6.66 -24.26 -5.66
N LEU A 139 5.91 -23.31 -5.09
CA LEU A 139 6.01 -22.90 -3.68
C LEU A 139 4.99 -23.61 -2.77
N ASP A 140 4.29 -24.64 -3.27
CA ASP A 140 3.14 -25.29 -2.65
C ASP A 140 1.93 -24.36 -2.50
N ARG A 141 0.89 -24.64 -3.31
CA ARG A 141 -0.33 -23.84 -3.37
C ARG A 141 -1.09 -23.79 -2.05
N GLU A 142 -1.17 -24.91 -1.32
CA GLU A 142 -1.91 -24.94 -0.06
C GLU A 142 -1.19 -24.09 0.99
N GLU A 143 0.14 -24.16 1.04
CA GLU A 143 0.94 -23.32 1.92
C GLU A 143 0.88 -21.84 1.52
N GLN A 144 0.93 -21.51 0.22
CA GLN A 144 0.74 -20.12 -0.25
C GLN A 144 -0.61 -19.54 0.18
N ILE A 145 -1.72 -20.30 0.03
CA ILE A 145 -3.05 -19.88 0.45
C ILE A 145 -3.09 -19.63 1.96
N LYS A 146 -2.50 -20.52 2.75
CA LYS A 146 -2.42 -20.40 4.21
C LYS A 146 -1.62 -19.17 4.62
N LEU A 147 -0.40 -19.00 4.10
CA LEU A 147 0.46 -17.86 4.41
C LEU A 147 -0.17 -16.54 3.98
N TYR A 148 -0.87 -16.51 2.83
CA TYR A 148 -1.58 -15.32 2.39
C TYR A 148 -2.67 -14.91 3.38
N ARG A 149 -3.50 -15.87 3.82
CA ARG A 149 -4.55 -15.65 4.84
C ARG A 149 -3.96 -15.13 6.15
N GLU A 150 -2.92 -15.79 6.66
CA GLU A 150 -2.22 -15.36 7.88
C GLU A 150 -1.66 -13.94 7.74
N SER A 151 -1.12 -13.58 6.56
CA SER A 151 -0.52 -12.27 6.31
C SER A 151 -1.51 -11.10 6.35
N ILE A 152 -2.80 -11.37 6.10
CA ILE A 152 -3.90 -10.40 6.13
C ILE A 152 -4.80 -10.56 7.36
N GLY A 153 -4.47 -11.49 8.26
CA GLY A 153 -5.22 -11.74 9.51
C GLY A 153 -6.54 -12.51 9.32
N TYR A 154 -6.61 -13.41 8.34
CA TYR A 154 -7.72 -14.35 8.11
C TYR A 154 -7.45 -15.73 8.72
#